data_AF-A0A958VQM5-F1
#
_entry.id   AF-A0A958VQM5-F1
#
_cell.length_a   1.000
_cell.length_b   1.000
_cell.length_c   1.000
_cell.angle_alpha   90.00
_cell.angle_beta   90.00
_cell.angle_gamma   90.00
#
_symmetry.space_group_name_H-M   'P 1'
#
loop_
_entity.id
_entity.type
_entity.pdbx_description
1 polymer ?
#
loop_
_entity_poly.entity_id
_entity_poly.type
_entity_poly.pdbx_seq_one_letter_code
_entity_poly.pdbx_strand_id
1 'polypeptide(L)'
;MIRSLHRWPGVIAAVLLAIVALSGTVLSTMPAIDAARSGSVANMTVADLATTIANAHSGVEEIRRAPSGLVTATYADGDAMVTAVVDPATGAEIAAARRSAFEMWLVDLHRSLFLGDNGRIVVAVAAGLMLLMTASGVVLLARRNGGYRRIFSPMQGNGPARRHAAIARMAMIGLVVSSLTGLWMTASTFDLLPDGGAAPAFPAEVSGMTGAPLDRMAPLRDTPVSELRELSFPFAGDATDVFTLRTDRGAGYLDQGTGALLAWDDLSGWARVSETIYMLHTGQGAAVLGLVLGLMALGVPGMAATGVLVWLAGRRGRPR
;
A
#
# COMPACT_ATOMS: atom_id res chain seq x y z
N MET A 1 -26.73 19.43 19.48
CA MET A 1 -25.57 19.86 18.67
C MET A 1 -24.92 18.70 17.89
N ILE A 2 -24.33 17.68 18.55
CA ILE A 2 -23.58 16.59 17.89
C ILE A 2 -24.37 15.82 16.81
N ARG A 3 -25.66 15.53 17.03
CA ARG A 3 -26.50 14.86 16.02
C ARG A 3 -26.63 15.68 14.72
N SER A 4 -26.66 17.01 14.81
CA SER A 4 -26.73 17.89 13.64
C SER A 4 -25.39 17.93 12.90
N LEU A 5 -24.29 18.02 13.66
CA LEU A 5 -22.92 17.99 13.16
C LEU A 5 -22.54 16.67 12.48
N HIS A 6 -23.18 15.55 12.86
CA HIS A 6 -23.00 14.28 12.16
C HIS A 6 -23.94 14.19 10.94
N ARG A 7 -25.21 14.54 11.11
CA ARG A 7 -26.24 14.33 10.08
C ARG A 7 -25.99 15.11 8.79
N TRP A 8 -25.65 16.39 8.87
CA TRP A 8 -25.54 17.24 7.68
C TRP A 8 -24.30 16.94 6.84
N PRO A 9 -23.07 16.91 7.41
CA PRO A 9 -21.88 16.52 6.67
C PRO A 9 -22.02 15.11 6.10
N GLY A 10 -22.60 14.18 6.86
CA GLY A 10 -22.80 12.80 6.41
C GLY A 10 -23.68 12.67 5.17
N VAL A 11 -24.77 13.44 5.07
CA VAL A 11 -25.64 13.41 3.88
C VAL A 11 -25.02 14.12 2.69
N ILE A 12 -24.33 15.25 2.92
CA ILE A 12 -23.66 16.02 1.87
C ILE A 12 -22.51 15.20 1.27
N ALA A 13 -21.70 14.55 2.12
CA ALA A 13 -20.54 13.78 1.69
C ALA A 13 -20.87 12.33 1.28
N ALA A 14 -22.12 11.87 1.43
CA ALA A 14 -22.50 10.47 1.29
C ALA A 14 -22.04 9.83 -0.03
N VAL A 15 -22.28 10.51 -1.16
CA VAL A 15 -21.93 10.00 -2.50
C VAL A 15 -20.41 9.94 -2.67
N LEU A 16 -19.70 11.01 -2.32
CA LEU A 16 -18.25 11.06 -2.43
C LEU A 16 -17.58 9.98 -1.56
N LEU A 17 -18.00 9.86 -0.30
CA LEU A 17 -17.49 8.83 0.60
C LEU A 17 -17.81 7.41 0.11
N ALA A 18 -18.98 7.20 -0.49
CA ALA A 18 -19.32 5.90 -1.08
C ALA A 18 -18.44 5.55 -2.28
N ILE A 19 -18.15 6.51 -3.18
CA ILE A 19 -17.26 6.30 -4.34
C ILE A 19 -15.84 5.95 -3.87
N VAL A 20 -15.28 6.72 -2.95
CA VAL A 20 -13.92 6.48 -2.42
C VAL A 20 -13.86 5.15 -1.66
N ALA A 21 -14.88 4.83 -0.85
CA ALA A 21 -14.91 3.56 -0.12
C ALA A 21 -15.10 2.33 -1.03
N LEU A 22 -15.94 2.43 -2.07
CA LEU A 22 -16.13 1.34 -3.04
C LEU A 22 -14.86 1.09 -3.85
N SER A 23 -14.25 2.16 -4.38
CA SER A 23 -12.96 2.02 -5.09
C SER A 23 -11.88 1.43 -4.19
N GLY A 24 -11.77 1.88 -2.94
CA GLY A 24 -10.84 1.32 -1.96
C GLY A 24 -11.12 -0.15 -1.61
N THR A 25 -12.40 -0.54 -1.53
CA THR A 25 -12.80 -1.94 -1.30
C THR A 25 -12.38 -2.85 -2.46
N VAL A 26 -12.47 -2.37 -3.70
CA VAL A 26 -11.98 -3.14 -4.85
C VAL A 26 -10.46 -3.20 -4.85
N LEU A 27 -9.78 -2.07 -4.63
CA LEU A 27 -8.32 -2.01 -4.58
C LEU A 27 -7.72 -2.88 -3.47
N SER A 28 -8.40 -3.04 -2.33
CA SER A 28 -7.91 -3.89 -1.23
C SER A 28 -7.81 -5.37 -1.57
N THR A 29 -8.42 -5.81 -2.68
CA THR A 29 -8.30 -7.19 -3.19
C THR A 29 -7.02 -7.42 -3.98
N MET A 30 -6.41 -6.37 -4.55
CA MET A 30 -5.24 -6.50 -5.42
C MET A 30 -4.03 -7.11 -4.71
N PRO A 31 -3.65 -6.68 -3.49
CA PRO A 31 -2.53 -7.30 -2.77
C PRO A 31 -2.76 -8.79 -2.49
N ALA A 32 -4.02 -9.22 -2.31
CA ALA A 32 -4.35 -10.63 -2.09
C ALA A 32 -4.22 -11.45 -3.39
N ILE A 33 -4.58 -10.86 -4.53
CA ILE A 33 -4.37 -11.47 -5.85
C ILE A 33 -2.87 -11.59 -6.14
N ASP A 34 -2.08 -10.55 -5.85
CA ASP A 34 -0.63 -10.58 -6.04
C ASP A 34 0.03 -11.63 -5.13
N ALA A 35 -0.35 -11.69 -3.85
CA ALA A 35 0.15 -12.70 -2.92
C ALA A 35 -0.25 -14.13 -3.31
N ALA A 36 -1.41 -14.31 -3.97
CA ALA A 36 -1.80 -15.62 -4.50
C ALA A 36 -0.98 -16.02 -5.74
N ARG A 37 -0.37 -15.05 -6.43
CA ARG A 37 0.50 -15.26 -7.60
C ARG A 37 1.98 -15.33 -7.23
N SER A 38 2.36 -14.87 -6.03
CA SER A 38 3.75 -14.91 -5.60
C SER A 38 4.22 -16.35 -5.40
N GLY A 39 5.31 -16.73 -6.06
CA GLY A 39 6.00 -18.00 -5.82
C GLY A 39 6.62 -18.05 -4.42
N SER A 40 6.85 -19.26 -3.92
CA SER A 40 7.54 -19.45 -2.65
C SER A 40 9.02 -19.07 -2.78
N VAL A 41 9.51 -18.27 -1.85
CA VAL A 41 10.92 -17.87 -1.73
C VAL A 41 11.55 -18.39 -0.43
N ALA A 42 10.92 -19.38 0.20
CA ALA A 42 11.36 -19.89 1.50
C ALA A 42 12.80 -20.41 1.43
N ASN A 43 13.66 -19.88 2.30
CA ASN A 43 15.09 -20.19 2.39
C ASN A 43 15.92 -19.80 1.15
N MET A 44 15.39 -18.96 0.26
CA MET A 44 16.13 -18.44 -0.89
C MET A 44 16.89 -17.17 -0.50
N THR A 45 18.16 -17.08 -0.91
CA THR A 45 18.98 -15.87 -0.76
C THR A 45 18.86 -14.96 -1.98
N VAL A 46 19.19 -13.68 -1.84
CA VAL A 46 19.19 -12.75 -2.99
C VAL A 46 20.17 -13.22 -4.07
N ALA A 47 21.30 -13.81 -3.68
CA ALA A 47 22.23 -14.43 -4.61
C ALA A 47 21.56 -15.55 -5.42
N ASP A 48 20.87 -16.49 -4.77
CA ASP A 48 20.17 -17.59 -5.45
C ASP A 48 19.15 -17.08 -6.46
N LEU A 49 18.34 -16.08 -6.06
CA LEU A 49 17.33 -15.49 -6.91
C LEU A 49 17.96 -14.78 -8.13
N ALA A 50 18.96 -13.95 -7.87
CA ALA A 50 19.61 -13.17 -8.91
C ALA A 50 20.35 -14.06 -9.90
N THR A 51 21.04 -15.11 -9.42
CA THR A 51 21.65 -16.14 -10.28
C THR A 51 20.61 -16.90 -11.09
N THR A 52 19.49 -17.30 -10.49
CA THR A 52 18.40 -18.01 -11.19
C THR A 52 17.84 -17.17 -12.33
N ILE A 53 17.54 -15.90 -12.08
CA ILE A 53 17.00 -14.97 -13.10
C ILE A 53 18.06 -14.65 -14.16
N ALA A 54 19.32 -14.39 -13.78
CA ALA A 54 20.40 -14.12 -14.72
C ALA A 54 20.78 -15.32 -15.61
N ASN A 55 20.48 -16.55 -15.17
CA ASN A 55 20.62 -17.74 -16.00
C ASN A 55 19.46 -17.92 -16.99
N ALA A 56 18.26 -17.45 -16.63
CA ALA A 56 17.06 -17.52 -17.47
C ALA A 56 16.99 -16.38 -18.51
N HIS A 57 17.53 -15.21 -18.17
CA HIS A 57 17.44 -13.99 -18.97
C HIS A 57 18.80 -13.29 -19.09
N SER A 58 19.17 -12.89 -20.31
CA SER A 58 20.36 -12.08 -20.56
C SER A 58 20.11 -10.60 -20.27
N GLY A 59 21.13 -9.88 -19.81
CA GLY A 59 21.04 -8.42 -19.62
C GLY A 59 20.04 -8.01 -18.55
N VAL A 60 20.01 -8.72 -17.42
CA VAL A 60 19.21 -8.33 -16.25
C VAL A 60 19.74 -7.01 -15.71
N GLU A 61 18.88 -6.00 -15.67
CA GLU A 61 19.19 -4.68 -15.11
C GLU A 61 18.64 -4.51 -13.71
N GLU A 62 17.52 -5.16 -13.40
CA GLU A 62 16.82 -4.94 -12.14
C GLU A 62 16.00 -6.15 -11.72
N ILE A 63 16.03 -6.48 -10.43
CA ILE A 63 15.13 -7.44 -9.79
C ILE A 63 14.44 -6.71 -8.63
N ARG A 64 13.12 -6.64 -8.67
CA ARG A 64 12.30 -6.06 -7.60
C ARG A 64 11.45 -7.14 -6.95
N ARG A 65 11.27 -7.01 -5.64
CA ARG A 65 10.29 -7.81 -4.90
C ARG A 65 9.28 -6.88 -4.26
N ALA A 66 8.03 -6.97 -4.71
CA ALA A 66 6.93 -6.23 -4.12
C ALA A 66 6.64 -6.72 -2.69
N PRO A 67 6.06 -5.89 -1.81
CA PRO A 67 5.65 -6.34 -0.48
C PRO A 67 4.67 -7.51 -0.50
N SER A 68 3.84 -7.64 -1.56
CA SER A 68 2.97 -8.80 -1.80
C SER A 68 3.74 -10.12 -2.01
N GLY A 69 5.05 -10.07 -2.23
CA GLY A 69 5.92 -11.21 -2.52
C GLY A 69 6.13 -11.45 -4.02
N LEU A 70 5.43 -10.72 -4.88
CA LEU A 70 5.60 -10.78 -6.33
C LEU A 70 7.02 -10.34 -6.71
N VAL A 71 7.72 -11.15 -7.51
CA VAL A 71 9.04 -10.81 -8.04
C VAL A 71 8.90 -10.38 -9.49
N THR A 72 9.48 -9.23 -9.82
CA THR A 72 9.57 -8.71 -11.18
C THR A 72 11.02 -8.51 -11.56
N ALA A 73 11.38 -8.89 -12.78
CA ALA A 73 12.70 -8.65 -13.33
C ALA A 73 12.59 -7.76 -14.58
N THR A 74 13.55 -6.85 -14.73
CA THR A 74 13.75 -6.06 -15.94
C THR A 74 15.02 -6.59 -16.62
N TYR A 75 14.87 -7.05 -17.85
CA TYR A 75 15.96 -7.66 -18.63
C TYR A 75 15.86 -7.29 -20.10
N ALA A 76 16.98 -7.45 -20.82
CA ALA A 76 17.04 -7.24 -22.25
C ALA A 76 16.39 -8.41 -23.01
N ASP A 77 15.45 -8.08 -23.90
CA ASP A 77 14.87 -8.99 -24.89
C ASP A 77 15.04 -8.38 -26.29
N GLY A 78 16.08 -8.86 -27.00
CA GLY A 78 16.55 -8.22 -28.23
C GLY A 78 17.05 -6.79 -27.98
N ASP A 79 16.48 -5.83 -28.70
CA ASP A 79 16.81 -4.39 -28.57
C ASP A 79 15.94 -3.65 -27.53
N ALA A 80 15.01 -4.36 -26.88
CA ALA A 80 14.07 -3.76 -25.94
C ALA A 80 14.31 -4.23 -24.50
N MET A 81 14.09 -3.34 -23.53
CA MET A 81 14.00 -3.71 -22.12
C MET A 81 12.57 -4.12 -21.79
N VAL A 82 12.41 -5.30 -21.21
CA VAL A 82 11.12 -5.86 -20.81
C VAL A 82 11.12 -6.05 -19.30
N THR A 83 10.02 -5.64 -18.66
CA THR A 83 9.76 -5.93 -17.25
C THR A 83 8.65 -6.98 -17.14
N ALA A 84 8.98 -8.11 -16.53
CA ALA A 84 8.07 -9.24 -16.36
C ALA A 84 8.00 -9.71 -14.90
N VAL A 85 6.85 -10.27 -14.52
CA VAL A 85 6.70 -11.08 -13.32
C VAL A 85 7.38 -12.41 -13.58
N VAL A 86 8.30 -12.80 -12.71
CA VAL A 86 9.08 -14.03 -12.85
C VAL A 86 8.80 -14.99 -11.69
N ASP A 87 8.85 -16.29 -11.97
CA ASP A 87 8.83 -17.32 -10.94
C ASP A 87 10.18 -17.32 -10.21
N PRO A 88 10.23 -17.03 -8.90
CA PRO A 88 11.49 -17.00 -8.17
C PRO A 88 12.26 -18.33 -8.23
N ALA A 89 11.56 -19.46 -8.34
CA ALA A 89 12.19 -20.78 -8.30
C ALA A 89 12.85 -21.18 -9.63
N THR A 90 12.35 -20.67 -10.76
CA THR A 90 12.81 -21.07 -12.10
C THR A 90 13.40 -19.93 -12.91
N GLY A 91 13.13 -18.68 -12.51
CA GLY A 91 13.46 -17.48 -13.27
C GLY A 91 12.54 -17.24 -14.47
N ALA A 92 11.59 -18.14 -14.77
CA ALA A 92 10.75 -18.05 -15.95
C ALA A 92 9.71 -16.91 -15.84
N GLU A 93 9.45 -16.24 -16.96
CA GLU A 93 8.37 -15.27 -17.08
C GLU A 93 7.00 -15.94 -16.87
N ILE A 94 6.23 -15.44 -15.89
CA ILE A 94 4.86 -15.85 -15.59
C ILE A 94 3.86 -14.93 -16.31
N ALA A 95 4.13 -13.62 -16.30
CA ALA A 95 3.25 -12.61 -16.87
C ALA A 95 3.99 -11.28 -17.07
N ALA A 96 3.51 -10.41 -17.95
CA ALA A 96 4.00 -9.04 -18.02
C ALA A 96 3.76 -8.30 -16.68
N ALA A 97 4.74 -7.50 -16.23
CA ALA A 97 4.65 -6.75 -14.96
C ALA A 97 3.69 -5.55 -15.01
N ARG A 98 3.03 -5.31 -16.15
CA ARG A 98 2.16 -4.14 -16.34
C ARG A 98 0.86 -4.31 -15.57
N ARG A 99 0.53 -3.32 -14.74
CA ARG A 99 -0.81 -3.21 -14.14
C ARG A 99 -1.88 -3.19 -15.21
N SER A 100 -3.02 -3.82 -14.92
CA SER A 100 -4.15 -3.81 -15.85
C SER A 100 -4.70 -2.39 -16.02
N ALA A 101 -5.27 -2.08 -17.18
CA ALA A 101 -5.92 -0.78 -17.43
C ALA A 101 -7.01 -0.47 -16.40
N PHE A 102 -7.71 -1.51 -15.94
CA PHE A 102 -8.74 -1.40 -14.90
C PHE A 102 -8.15 -1.02 -13.54
N GLU A 103 -7.02 -1.61 -13.15
CA GLU A 103 -6.34 -1.29 -11.89
C GLU A 103 -5.82 0.16 -11.90
N MET A 104 -5.20 0.60 -12.99
CA MET A 104 -4.75 1.99 -13.13
C MET A 104 -5.93 2.97 -13.04
N TRP A 105 -7.03 2.67 -13.75
CA TRP A 105 -8.26 3.44 -13.69
C TRP A 105 -8.83 3.52 -12.27
N LEU A 106 -8.83 2.41 -11.51
CA LEU A 106 -9.29 2.38 -10.13
C LEU A 106 -8.40 3.19 -9.19
N VAL A 107 -7.07 3.11 -9.35
CA VAL A 107 -6.12 3.90 -8.56
C VAL A 107 -6.33 5.38 -8.81
N ASP A 108 -6.50 5.79 -10.07
CA ASP A 108 -6.74 7.18 -10.44
C ASP A 108 -8.07 7.71 -9.89
N LEU A 109 -9.14 6.90 -9.94
CA LEU A 109 -10.43 7.20 -9.31
C LEU A 109 -10.25 7.38 -7.80
N HIS A 110 -9.62 6.43 -7.12
CA HIS A 110 -9.52 6.43 -5.66
C HIS A 110 -8.65 7.56 -5.14
N ARG A 111 -7.49 7.79 -5.78
CA ARG A 111 -6.48 8.76 -5.35
C ARG A 111 -6.82 10.18 -5.77
N SER A 112 -7.46 10.37 -6.92
CA SER A 112 -7.61 11.69 -7.53
C SER A 112 -8.95 11.94 -8.21
N LEU A 113 -9.87 10.98 -8.25
CA LEU A 113 -11.14 11.12 -8.99
C LEU A 113 -10.95 11.54 -10.46
N PHE A 114 -9.79 11.22 -11.06
CA PHE A 114 -9.35 11.69 -12.39
C PHE A 114 -9.12 13.20 -12.53
N LEU A 115 -8.92 13.90 -11.42
CA LEU A 115 -8.75 15.37 -11.38
C LEU A 115 -7.33 15.81 -10.97
N GLY A 116 -6.35 14.91 -11.06
CA GLY A 116 -4.96 15.20 -10.68
C GLY A 116 -4.84 15.71 -9.24
N ASP A 117 -4.09 16.78 -9.03
CA ASP A 117 -3.82 17.31 -7.69
C ASP A 117 -5.08 17.92 -7.02
N ASN A 118 -5.95 18.56 -7.78
CA ASN A 118 -7.25 19.02 -7.27
C ASN A 118 -8.06 17.84 -6.72
N GLY A 119 -8.02 16.73 -7.46
CA GLY A 119 -8.56 15.46 -7.05
C GLY A 119 -8.02 14.93 -5.73
N ARG A 120 -6.69 14.94 -5.58
CA ARG A 120 -6.00 14.50 -4.37
C ARG A 120 -6.41 15.35 -3.16
N ILE A 121 -6.56 16.66 -3.33
CA ILE A 121 -7.06 17.55 -2.28
C ILE A 121 -8.52 17.20 -1.91
N VAL A 122 -9.39 16.97 -2.90
CA VAL A 122 -10.78 16.57 -2.65
C VAL A 122 -10.85 15.24 -1.90
N VAL A 123 -10.04 14.24 -2.27
CA VAL A 123 -9.97 12.94 -1.59
C VAL A 123 -9.40 13.10 -0.17
N ALA A 124 -8.40 13.97 0.05
CA ALA A 124 -7.91 14.27 1.39
C ALA A 124 -8.98 14.92 2.27
N VAL A 125 -9.74 15.88 1.74
CA VAL A 125 -10.90 16.46 2.44
C VAL A 125 -11.94 15.38 2.74
N ALA A 126 -12.21 14.46 1.80
CA ALA A 126 -13.10 13.33 2.03
C ALA A 126 -12.60 12.40 3.13
N ALA A 127 -11.30 12.11 3.20
CA ALA A 127 -10.68 11.34 4.27
C ALA A 127 -10.81 12.04 5.63
N GLY A 128 -10.56 13.36 5.68
CA GLY A 128 -10.77 14.17 6.88
C GLY A 128 -12.23 14.17 7.34
N LEU A 129 -13.18 14.31 6.40
CA LEU A 129 -14.61 14.20 6.70
C LEU A 129 -14.96 12.79 7.20
N MET A 130 -14.41 11.73 6.61
CA MET A 130 -14.62 10.36 7.08
C MET A 130 -14.14 10.18 8.53
N LEU A 131 -12.97 10.73 8.87
CA LEU A 131 -12.44 10.68 10.23
C LEU A 131 -13.35 11.42 11.22
N LEU A 132 -13.79 12.64 10.89
CA LEU A 132 -14.72 13.43 11.71
C LEU A 132 -16.09 12.74 11.88
N MET A 133 -16.60 12.15 10.80
CA MET A 133 -17.85 11.39 10.80
C MET A 133 -17.73 10.13 11.67
N THR A 134 -16.60 9.45 11.60
CA THR A 134 -16.32 8.26 12.42
C THR A 134 -16.21 8.64 13.90
N ALA A 135 -15.45 9.68 14.23
CA ALA A 135 -15.31 10.17 15.60
C ALA A 135 -16.66 10.60 16.21
N SER A 136 -17.45 11.40 15.47
CA SER A 136 -18.78 11.80 15.92
C SER A 136 -19.75 10.61 16.02
N GLY A 137 -19.65 9.64 15.11
CA GLY A 137 -20.40 8.38 15.15
C GLY A 137 -20.10 7.55 16.40
N VAL A 138 -18.83 7.43 16.78
CA VAL A 138 -18.40 6.75 18.02
C VAL A 138 -19.00 7.42 19.25
N VAL A 139 -18.97 8.76 19.32
CA VAL A 139 -19.59 9.51 20.43
C VAL A 139 -21.10 9.25 20.49
N LEU A 140 -21.80 9.22 19.34
CA LEU A 140 -23.23 8.92 19.29
C LEU A 140 -23.53 7.48 19.69
N LEU A 141 -22.67 6.54 19.32
CA LEU A 141 -22.78 5.12 19.67
C LEU A 141 -22.59 4.89 21.17
N ALA A 142 -21.58 5.53 21.76
CA ALA A 142 -21.35 5.53 23.21
C ALA A 142 -22.57 6.09 23.96
N ARG A 143 -23.13 7.22 23.50
CA ARG A 143 -24.35 7.80 24.10
C ARG A 143 -25.55 6.87 23.98
N ARG A 144 -25.71 6.18 22.84
CA ARG A 144 -26.79 5.21 22.62
C ARG A 144 -26.71 4.02 23.58
N ASN A 145 -25.50 3.51 23.82
CA ASN A 145 -25.29 2.30 24.62
C ASN A 145 -24.97 2.61 26.10
N GLY A 146 -25.02 3.87 26.51
CA GLY A 146 -24.78 4.29 27.90
C GLY A 146 -23.30 4.30 28.30
N GLY A 147 -22.35 4.43 27.38
CA GLY A 147 -20.94 4.65 27.67
C GLY A 147 -19.98 4.00 26.65
N TYR A 148 -18.73 4.45 26.64
CA TYR A 148 -17.70 3.95 25.72
C TYR A 148 -17.38 2.46 25.92
N ARG A 149 -17.37 1.99 27.18
CA ARG A 149 -17.19 0.56 27.51
C ARG A 149 -18.33 -0.34 27.01
N ARG A 150 -19.48 0.24 26.64
CA ARG A 150 -20.67 -0.48 26.17
C ARG A 150 -20.89 -0.36 24.66
N ILE A 151 -19.92 0.16 23.90
CA ILE A 151 -20.03 0.28 22.45
C ILE A 151 -20.32 -1.08 21.78
N PHE A 152 -19.74 -2.16 22.29
CA PHE A 152 -19.94 -3.52 21.76
C PHE A 152 -21.13 -4.28 22.37
N SER A 153 -21.88 -3.69 23.30
CA SER A 153 -23.07 -4.31 23.88
C SER A 153 -24.20 -4.51 22.85
N PRO A 154 -25.13 -5.47 23.07
CA PRO A 154 -26.28 -5.68 22.19
C PRO A 154 -27.10 -4.39 22.00
N MET A 155 -27.50 -4.11 20.75
CA MET A 155 -28.30 -2.93 20.41
C MET A 155 -29.78 -3.28 20.35
N GLN A 156 -30.59 -2.58 21.13
CA GLN A 156 -32.04 -2.70 21.11
C GLN A 156 -32.67 -1.83 19.99
N GLY A 157 -33.88 -2.21 19.57
CA GLY A 157 -34.67 -1.53 18.53
C GLY A 157 -34.56 -2.16 17.14
N ASN A 158 -35.30 -1.62 16.16
CA ASN A 158 -35.34 -2.08 14.77
C ASN A 158 -35.25 -0.90 13.78
N GLY A 159 -35.00 -1.20 12.50
CA GLY A 159 -35.03 -0.22 11.41
C GLY A 159 -33.68 0.41 11.00
N PRO A 160 -33.70 1.42 10.13
CA PRO A 160 -32.51 2.01 9.51
C PRO A 160 -31.49 2.56 10.53
N ALA A 161 -31.96 3.17 11.61
CA ALA A 161 -31.07 3.73 12.65
C ALA A 161 -30.27 2.65 13.39
N ARG A 162 -30.86 1.47 13.64
CA ARG A 162 -30.13 0.34 14.23
C ARG A 162 -29.11 -0.23 13.25
N ARG A 163 -29.50 -0.42 11.98
CA ARG A 163 -28.58 -0.91 10.93
C ARG A 163 -27.39 0.02 10.74
N HIS A 164 -27.63 1.33 10.67
CA HIS A 164 -26.57 2.34 10.60
C HIS A 164 -25.58 2.20 11.77
N ALA A 165 -26.09 2.16 13.01
CA ALA A 165 -25.25 2.02 14.20
C ALA A 165 -24.50 0.68 14.26
N ALA A 166 -25.13 -0.42 13.81
CA ALA A 166 -24.51 -1.74 13.80
C ALA A 166 -23.36 -1.82 12.78
N ILE A 167 -23.55 -1.29 11.57
CA ILE A 167 -22.50 -1.20 10.55
C ILE A 167 -21.38 -0.29 11.03
N ALA A 168 -21.71 0.90 11.55
CA ALA A 168 -20.72 1.85 12.07
C ALA A 168 -19.84 1.23 13.15
N ARG A 169 -20.42 0.45 14.07
CA ARG A 169 -19.69 -0.23 15.13
C ARG A 169 -18.64 -1.21 14.61
N MET A 170 -18.94 -1.94 13.55
CA MET A 170 -18.00 -2.89 12.95
C MET A 170 -16.93 -2.14 12.16
N ALA A 171 -17.34 -1.16 11.35
CA ALA A 171 -16.47 -0.45 10.43
C ALA A 171 -15.53 0.58 11.09
N MET A 172 -15.87 1.12 12.27
CA MET A 172 -15.20 2.30 12.83
C MET A 172 -13.67 2.19 12.93
N ILE A 173 -13.13 1.03 13.29
CA ILE A 173 -11.67 0.84 13.44
C ILE A 173 -11.01 0.93 12.06
N GLY A 174 -11.55 0.20 11.08
CA GLY A 174 -11.05 0.25 9.71
C GLY A 174 -11.14 1.65 9.11
N LEU A 175 -12.26 2.36 9.33
CA LEU A 175 -12.42 3.72 8.82
C LEU A 175 -11.45 4.73 9.46
N VAL A 176 -11.15 4.60 10.76
CA VAL A 176 -10.12 5.43 11.40
C VAL A 176 -8.75 5.14 10.79
N VAL A 177 -8.37 3.87 10.66
CA VAL A 177 -7.08 3.49 10.07
C VAL A 177 -6.97 3.99 8.63
N SER A 178 -7.94 3.65 7.77
CA SER A 178 -7.92 4.03 6.36
C SER A 178 -7.94 5.55 6.13
N SER A 179 -8.69 6.32 6.94
CA SER A 179 -8.73 7.78 6.79
C SER A 179 -7.45 8.45 7.29
N LEU A 180 -6.89 8.00 8.42
CA LEU A 180 -5.62 8.53 8.91
C LEU A 180 -4.46 8.21 7.96
N THR A 181 -4.39 6.97 7.47
CA THR A 181 -3.33 6.58 6.53
C THR A 181 -3.52 7.24 5.16
N GLY A 182 -4.75 7.44 4.70
CA GLY A 182 -5.03 8.18 3.46
C GLY A 182 -4.65 9.67 3.54
N LEU A 183 -4.89 10.31 4.69
CA LEU A 183 -4.42 11.68 4.96
C LEU A 183 -2.90 11.75 4.95
N TRP A 184 -2.23 10.79 5.59
CA TRP A 184 -0.77 10.69 5.56
C TRP A 184 -0.22 10.52 4.15
N MET A 185 -0.76 9.59 3.36
CA MET A 185 -0.35 9.35 1.97
C MET A 185 -0.49 10.61 1.12
N THR A 186 -1.53 11.41 1.36
CA THR A 186 -1.71 12.69 0.66
C THR A 186 -0.71 13.74 1.14
N ALA A 187 -0.44 13.83 2.45
CA ALA A 187 0.58 14.73 2.99
C ALA A 187 1.97 14.41 2.43
N SER A 188 2.33 13.13 2.35
CA SER A 188 3.57 12.68 1.69
C SER A 188 3.59 12.99 0.20
N THR A 189 2.45 12.89 -0.50
CA THR A 189 2.36 13.23 -1.92
C THR A 189 2.60 14.72 -2.22
N PHE A 190 2.35 15.59 -1.24
CA PHE A 190 2.57 17.04 -1.35
C PHE A 190 3.84 17.49 -0.61
N ASP A 191 4.77 16.56 -0.33
CA ASP A 191 6.04 16.81 0.34
C ASP A 191 5.90 17.57 1.67
N LEU A 192 4.78 17.38 2.36
CA LEU A 192 4.52 17.97 3.69
C LEU A 192 5.17 17.16 4.82
N LEU A 193 5.77 16.02 4.48
CA LEU A 193 6.39 15.06 5.38
C LEU A 193 7.85 14.84 4.96
N PRO A 194 8.79 14.61 5.89
CA PRO A 194 10.18 14.34 5.57
C PRO A 194 10.37 13.18 4.59
N ASP A 195 11.39 13.28 3.75
CA ASP A 195 11.87 12.18 2.93
C ASP A 195 12.63 11.18 3.81
N GLY A 196 12.18 9.92 3.82
CA GLY A 196 12.76 8.86 4.64
C GLY A 196 13.78 7.97 3.93
N GLY A 197 14.05 8.22 2.64
CA GLY A 197 14.78 7.30 1.77
C GLY A 197 16.16 6.90 2.32
N ALA A 198 16.45 5.60 2.32
CA ALA A 198 17.80 5.09 2.50
C ALA A 198 18.49 5.08 1.13
N ALA A 199 19.48 5.95 0.95
CA ALA A 199 20.39 5.91 -0.19
C ALA A 199 21.71 6.55 0.28
N PRO A 200 22.76 5.74 0.51
CA PRO A 200 24.06 6.29 0.86
C PRO A 200 24.62 7.13 -0.29
N ALA A 201 25.61 7.99 0.02
CA ALA A 201 26.36 8.65 -1.03
C ALA A 201 27.02 7.60 -1.95
N PHE A 202 27.03 7.86 -3.26
CA PHE A 202 27.69 6.98 -4.22
C PHE A 202 29.18 6.82 -3.85
N PRO A 203 29.74 5.61 -3.88
CA PRO A 203 31.11 5.35 -3.43
C PRO A 203 32.11 6.13 -4.28
N ALA A 204 33.06 6.79 -3.62
CA ALA A 204 34.14 7.53 -4.30
C ALA A 204 35.19 6.60 -4.91
N GLU A 205 35.34 5.39 -4.38
CA GLU A 205 36.29 4.38 -4.85
C GLU A 205 35.57 3.06 -5.13
N VAL A 206 35.91 2.45 -6.26
CA VAL A 206 35.45 1.15 -6.74
C VAL A 206 36.65 0.39 -7.30
N SER A 207 36.57 -0.94 -7.37
CA SER A 207 37.70 -1.77 -7.79
C SER A 207 38.09 -1.60 -9.27
N GLY A 208 37.17 -1.11 -10.11
CA GLY A 208 37.33 -1.08 -11.58
C GLY A 208 37.35 -2.47 -12.22
N MET A 209 37.06 -3.52 -11.45
CA MET A 209 36.91 -4.89 -11.92
C MET A 209 35.43 -5.19 -12.14
N THR A 210 35.11 -6.15 -13.01
CA THR A 210 33.73 -6.57 -13.30
C THR A 210 33.60 -8.09 -13.26
N GLY A 211 32.37 -8.58 -13.22
CA GLY A 211 32.08 -10.01 -13.39
C GLY A 211 32.30 -10.88 -12.15
N ALA A 212 32.28 -10.30 -10.94
CA ALA A 212 32.18 -11.13 -9.74
C ALA A 212 30.90 -11.97 -9.81
N PRO A 213 30.97 -13.28 -9.54
CA PRO A 213 29.78 -14.11 -9.55
C PRO A 213 28.91 -13.79 -8.33
N LEU A 214 27.60 -13.68 -8.55
CA LEU A 214 26.62 -13.22 -7.55
C LEU A 214 26.60 -14.12 -6.31
N ASP A 215 26.83 -15.42 -6.49
CA ASP A 215 26.95 -16.44 -5.44
C ASP A 215 28.23 -16.32 -4.59
N ARG A 216 29.14 -15.40 -4.92
CA ARG A 216 30.31 -15.09 -4.06
C ARG A 216 30.18 -13.76 -3.33
N MET A 217 29.16 -12.96 -3.66
CA MET A 217 28.90 -11.70 -2.98
C MET A 217 28.25 -11.97 -1.62
N ALA A 218 29.02 -11.83 -0.54
CA ALA A 218 28.52 -12.07 0.82
C ALA A 218 27.21 -11.32 1.14
N PRO A 219 27.05 -10.02 0.79
CA PRO A 219 25.79 -9.33 1.09
C PRO A 219 24.57 -9.92 0.35
N LEU A 220 24.74 -10.46 -0.87
CA LEU A 220 23.64 -11.11 -1.59
C LEU A 220 23.32 -12.50 -1.05
N ARG A 221 24.34 -13.24 -0.60
CA ARG A 221 24.18 -14.56 0.02
C ARG A 221 23.55 -14.51 1.40
N ASP A 222 23.92 -13.51 2.19
CA ASP A 222 23.49 -13.42 3.57
C ASP A 222 22.12 -12.72 3.70
N THR A 223 21.64 -12.09 2.62
CA THR A 223 20.32 -11.45 2.58
C THR A 223 19.25 -12.45 2.11
N PRO A 224 18.22 -12.73 2.93
CA PRO A 224 17.07 -13.52 2.50
C PRO A 224 16.25 -12.76 1.45
N VAL A 225 15.70 -13.47 0.45
CA VAL A 225 14.80 -12.87 -0.56
C VAL A 225 13.57 -12.20 0.09
N SER A 226 13.12 -12.66 1.26
CA SER A 226 12.02 -12.02 1.97
C SER A 226 12.30 -10.57 2.38
N GLU A 227 13.57 -10.23 2.62
CA GLU A 227 14.03 -8.88 2.98
C GLU A 227 14.30 -8.01 1.75
N LEU A 228 14.47 -8.61 0.56
CA LEU A 228 14.70 -7.90 -0.69
C LEU A 228 13.54 -6.95 -1.02
N ARG A 229 13.91 -5.75 -1.48
CA ARG A 229 13.01 -4.80 -2.15
C ARG A 229 13.44 -4.59 -3.59
N GLU A 230 14.73 -4.41 -3.81
CA GLU A 230 15.31 -4.10 -5.12
C GLU A 230 16.78 -4.53 -5.16
N LEU A 231 17.18 -5.12 -6.28
CA LEU A 231 18.57 -5.33 -6.65
C LEU A 231 18.74 -4.76 -8.06
N SER A 232 19.48 -3.67 -8.19
CA SER A 232 19.86 -3.08 -9.48
C SER A 232 21.26 -3.56 -9.86
N PHE A 233 21.43 -3.94 -11.11
CA PHE A 233 22.69 -4.37 -11.70
C PHE A 233 23.45 -3.16 -12.24
N PRO A 234 24.80 -3.22 -12.24
CA PRO A 234 25.62 -2.18 -12.86
C PRO A 234 25.38 -2.14 -14.37
N PHE A 235 25.51 -0.96 -14.97
CA PHE A 235 25.40 -0.78 -16.41
C PHE A 235 26.45 -1.59 -17.16
N ALA A 236 26.02 -2.31 -18.20
CA ALA A 236 26.90 -3.18 -18.96
C ALA A 236 28.02 -2.38 -19.64
N GLY A 237 29.27 -2.73 -19.32
CA GLY A 237 30.45 -2.07 -19.89
C GLY A 237 30.96 -0.87 -19.10
N ASP A 238 30.29 -0.47 -18.02
CA ASP A 238 30.80 0.52 -17.07
C ASP A 238 31.39 -0.18 -15.84
N ALA A 239 32.73 -0.24 -15.76
CA ALA A 239 33.44 -0.85 -14.63
C ALA A 239 33.43 0.02 -13.35
N THR A 240 32.91 1.25 -13.43
CA THR A 240 32.78 2.16 -12.29
C THR A 240 31.43 2.09 -11.60
N ASP A 241 30.45 1.46 -12.24
CA ASP A 241 29.12 1.28 -11.69
C ASP A 241 29.09 0.16 -10.63
N VAL A 242 28.01 0.08 -9.86
CA VAL A 242 27.88 -0.78 -8.69
C VAL A 242 26.53 -1.49 -8.68
N PHE A 243 26.47 -2.63 -7.99
CA PHE A 243 25.18 -3.18 -7.63
C PHE A 243 24.53 -2.31 -6.56
N THR A 244 23.24 -2.05 -6.68
CA THR A 244 22.46 -1.39 -5.64
C THR A 244 21.54 -2.41 -4.99
N LEU A 245 21.74 -2.70 -3.71
CA LEU A 245 20.88 -3.58 -2.93
C LEU A 245 20.00 -2.74 -2.00
N ARG A 246 18.68 -2.86 -2.12
CA ARG A 246 17.71 -2.30 -1.19
C ARG A 246 16.94 -3.41 -0.50
N THR A 247 16.86 -3.32 0.81
CA THR A 247 16.16 -4.24 1.71
C THR A 247 15.15 -3.49 2.56
N ASP A 248 14.38 -4.20 3.38
CA ASP A 248 13.53 -3.60 4.40
C ASP A 248 14.29 -3.05 5.62
N ARG A 249 15.62 -3.23 5.64
CA ARG A 249 16.49 -2.73 6.71
C ARG A 249 17.32 -1.53 6.29
N GLY A 250 17.56 -1.34 5.00
CA GLY A 250 18.45 -0.32 4.48
C GLY A 250 18.80 -0.51 3.01
N ALA A 251 19.67 0.33 2.49
CA ALA A 251 20.16 0.26 1.13
C ALA A 251 21.68 0.45 1.09
N GLY A 252 22.33 -0.17 0.11
CA GLY A 252 23.77 -0.08 -0.04
C GLY A 252 24.27 -0.42 -1.44
N TYR A 253 25.55 -0.17 -1.64
CA TYR A 253 26.26 -0.42 -2.89
C TYR A 253 27.24 -1.57 -2.74
N LEU A 254 27.32 -2.44 -3.73
CA LEU A 254 28.28 -3.52 -3.80
C LEU A 254 29.17 -3.36 -5.02
N ASP A 255 30.46 -3.57 -4.82
CA ASP A 255 31.44 -3.57 -5.89
C ASP A 255 31.19 -4.71 -6.88
N GLN A 256 31.08 -4.39 -8.16
CA GLN A 256 30.73 -5.38 -9.18
C GLN A 256 31.83 -6.39 -9.53
N GLY A 257 33.08 -6.12 -9.15
CA GLY A 257 34.24 -6.96 -9.45
C GLY A 257 34.71 -7.82 -8.29
N THR A 258 34.48 -7.37 -7.07
CA THR A 258 34.90 -8.05 -5.83
C THR A 258 33.72 -8.56 -5.00
N GLY A 259 32.52 -8.00 -5.19
CA GLY A 259 31.35 -8.30 -4.36
C GLY A 259 31.39 -7.66 -2.96
N ALA A 260 32.35 -6.77 -2.69
CA ALA A 260 32.50 -6.10 -1.41
C ALA A 260 31.38 -5.08 -1.19
N LEU A 261 30.88 -4.97 0.04
CA LEU A 261 29.96 -3.90 0.44
C LEU A 261 30.75 -2.58 0.53
N LEU A 262 30.39 -1.61 -0.31
CA LEU A 262 31.08 -0.32 -0.40
C LEU A 262 30.46 0.74 0.51
N ALA A 263 29.14 0.76 0.61
CA ALA A 263 28.41 1.67 1.48
C ALA A 263 27.08 1.05 1.89
N TRP A 264 26.60 1.42 3.07
CA TRP A 264 25.30 0.99 3.58
C TRP A 264 24.69 2.08 4.47
N ASP A 265 23.44 2.41 4.20
CA ASP A 265 22.62 3.26 5.07
C ASP A 265 21.41 2.47 5.56
N ASP A 266 21.22 2.48 6.88
CA ASP A 266 20.04 1.88 7.50
C ASP A 266 18.77 2.67 7.18
N LEU A 267 17.66 1.95 7.06
CA LEU A 267 16.33 2.52 6.88
C LEU A 267 15.98 3.34 8.11
N SER A 268 15.81 4.65 7.88
CA SER A 268 15.48 5.60 8.92
C SER A 268 14.19 5.21 9.65
N GLY A 269 14.09 5.59 10.93
CA GLY A 269 12.85 5.38 11.70
C GLY A 269 11.63 6.02 11.04
N TRP A 270 11.84 7.13 10.33
CA TRP A 270 10.79 7.81 9.56
C TRP A 270 10.33 6.99 8.35
N ALA A 271 11.25 6.41 7.58
CA ALA A 271 10.89 5.52 6.48
C ALA A 271 10.13 4.29 6.96
N ARG A 272 10.52 3.68 8.07
CA ARG A 272 9.78 2.52 8.64
C ARG A 272 8.33 2.87 8.98
N VAL A 273 8.10 4.07 9.52
CA VAL A 273 6.73 4.58 9.78
C VAL A 273 5.98 4.76 8.47
N SER A 274 6.60 5.38 7.46
CA SER A 274 5.99 5.59 6.15
C SER A 274 5.66 4.28 5.43
N GLU A 275 6.54 3.29 5.46
CA GLU A 275 6.28 1.94 4.92
C GLU A 275 5.15 1.24 5.67
N THR A 276 5.11 1.36 6.99
CA THR A 276 4.01 0.80 7.80
C THR A 276 2.68 1.44 7.40
N ILE A 277 2.64 2.75 7.23
CA ILE A 277 1.43 3.47 6.83
C ILE A 277 1.00 3.09 5.41
N TYR A 278 1.96 2.96 4.49
CA TYR A 278 1.71 2.48 3.14
C TYR A 278 1.09 1.07 3.17
N MET A 279 1.65 0.14 3.95
CA MET A 279 1.12 -1.21 4.14
C MET A 279 -0.30 -1.17 4.74
N LEU A 280 -0.52 -0.38 5.79
CA LEU A 280 -1.83 -0.25 6.44
C LEU A 280 -2.89 0.34 5.50
N HIS A 281 -2.53 1.26 4.60
CA HIS A 281 -3.48 1.86 3.65
C HIS A 281 -3.78 0.95 2.45
N THR A 282 -2.72 0.38 1.86
CA THR A 282 -2.83 -0.35 0.58
C THR A 282 -3.08 -1.84 0.77
N GLY A 283 -2.77 -2.40 1.94
CA GLY A 283 -2.76 -3.84 2.20
C GLY A 283 -1.55 -4.59 1.61
N GLN A 284 -0.61 -3.88 0.98
CA GLN A 284 0.60 -4.47 0.39
C GLN A 284 1.49 -5.10 1.48
N GLY A 285 1.80 -6.39 1.32
CA GLY A 285 2.50 -7.19 2.35
C GLY A 285 1.62 -7.65 3.52
N ALA A 286 0.33 -7.31 3.53
CA ALA A 286 -0.62 -7.72 4.56
C ALA A 286 -2.00 -8.00 3.93
N ALA A 287 -2.06 -8.95 2.99
CA ALA A 287 -3.27 -9.23 2.20
C ALA A 287 -4.55 -9.42 3.04
N VAL A 288 -4.47 -10.19 4.13
CA VAL A 288 -5.61 -10.42 5.04
C VAL A 288 -6.07 -9.12 5.68
N LEU A 289 -5.13 -8.27 6.13
CA LEU A 289 -5.45 -6.95 6.66
C LEU A 289 -6.14 -6.08 5.60
N GLY A 290 -5.61 -6.07 4.37
CA GLY A 290 -6.23 -5.38 3.24
C GLY A 290 -7.69 -5.80 3.04
N LEU A 291 -7.96 -7.10 2.97
CA LEU A 291 -9.33 -7.63 2.84
C LEU A 291 -10.25 -7.23 4.01
N VAL A 292 -9.74 -7.26 5.25
CA VAL A 292 -10.50 -6.80 6.43
C VAL A 292 -10.82 -5.31 6.32
N LEU A 293 -9.86 -4.47 5.96
CA LEU A 293 -10.07 -3.03 5.78
C LEU A 293 -11.04 -2.73 4.64
N GLY A 294 -10.95 -3.47 3.53
CA GLY A 294 -11.91 -3.39 2.42
C GLY A 294 -13.33 -3.75 2.85
N LEU A 295 -13.51 -4.82 3.63
CA LEU A 295 -14.81 -5.19 4.19
C LEU A 295 -15.38 -4.10 5.11
N MET A 296 -14.53 -3.48 5.92
CA MET A 296 -14.96 -2.35 6.77
C MET A 296 -15.31 -1.11 5.94
N ALA A 297 -14.58 -0.83 4.86
CA ALA A 297 -14.87 0.25 3.91
C ALA A 297 -16.21 0.03 3.19
N LEU A 298 -16.57 -1.21 2.86
CA LEU A 298 -17.89 -1.56 2.29
C LEU A 298 -19.06 -1.21 3.22
N GLY A 299 -18.80 -1.01 4.52
CA GLY A 299 -19.77 -0.47 5.46
C GLY A 299 -20.22 0.96 5.13
N VAL A 300 -19.41 1.76 4.43
CA VAL A 300 -19.70 3.17 4.10
C VAL A 300 -20.93 3.31 3.20
N PRO A 301 -21.06 2.63 2.04
CA PRO A 301 -22.30 2.63 1.26
C PRO A 301 -23.53 2.22 2.07
N GLY A 302 -23.41 1.19 2.93
CA GLY A 302 -24.51 0.75 3.80
C GLY A 302 -24.92 1.82 4.83
N MET A 303 -23.93 2.51 5.41
CA MET A 303 -24.15 3.64 6.32
C MET A 303 -24.73 4.86 5.60
N ALA A 304 -24.29 5.17 4.39
CA ALA A 304 -24.83 6.24 3.56
C ALA A 304 -26.31 6.01 3.27
N ALA A 305 -26.67 4.82 2.77
CA ALA A 305 -28.05 4.45 2.50
C ALA A 305 -28.93 4.52 3.76
N THR A 306 -28.49 3.88 4.85
CA THR A 306 -29.25 3.91 6.12
C THR A 306 -29.32 5.30 6.74
N GLY A 307 -28.28 6.13 6.60
CA GLY A 307 -28.24 7.51 7.06
C GLY A 307 -29.23 8.42 6.33
N VAL A 308 -29.32 8.29 5.00
CA VAL A 308 -30.32 9.00 4.18
C VAL A 308 -31.74 8.59 4.58
N LEU A 309 -31.99 7.30 4.80
CA LEU A 309 -33.31 6.83 5.25
C LEU A 309 -33.69 7.41 6.63
N VAL A 310 -32.75 7.47 7.58
CA VAL A 310 -32.97 8.14 8.88
C VAL A 310 -33.24 9.63 8.70
N TRP A 311 -32.50 10.29 7.80
CA TRP A 311 -32.69 11.71 7.50
C TRP A 311 -34.07 12.00 6.88
N LEU A 312 -34.53 11.18 5.94
CA LEU A 312 -35.86 11.30 5.32
C LEU A 312 -36.98 11.11 6.35
N ALA A 313 -36.89 10.08 7.20
CA ALA A 313 -37.87 9.84 8.25
C ALA A 313 -37.97 11.02 9.23
N GLY A 314 -36.83 11.60 9.61
CA GLY A 314 -36.78 12.77 10.50
C GLY A 314 -37.25 14.10 9.87
N ARG A 315 -37.45 14.16 8.54
CA ARG A 315 -38.09 15.32 7.88
C ARG A 315 -39.62 15.24 7.92
N ARG A 316 -40.19 14.02 7.86
CA ARG A 316 -41.65 13.79 7.86
C ARG A 316 -42.32 14.02 9.22
N GLY A 317 -41.56 13.95 10.32
CA GLY A 317 -42.08 14.12 11.69
C GLY A 317 -41.97 15.54 12.26
N ARG A 318 -41.61 16.55 11.47
CA ARG A 318 -41.60 17.94 11.93
C ARG A 318 -42.96 18.58 11.60
N PRO A 319 -43.68 19.19 12.58
CA PRO A 319 -44.84 20.01 12.27
C PRO A 319 -44.41 21.13 11.31
N ARG A 320 -45.25 21.43 10.32
CA ARG A 320 -45.07 22.58 9.42
C ARG A 320 -45.22 23.88 10.20
#